data_AF-A0A8H3LSU2-F1
#
_entry.id   AF-A0A8H3LSU2-F1
#
_cell.length_a   1.000
_cell.length_b   1.000
_cell.length_c   1.000
_cell.angle_alpha   90.00
_cell.angle_beta   90.00
_cell.angle_gamma   90.00
#
_symmetry.space_group_name_H-M   'P 1'
#
loop_
_entity.id
_entity.type
_entity.pdbx_description
1 polymer ?
#
loop_
_entity_poly.entity_id
_entity_poly.type
_entity_poly.pdbx_seq_one_letter_code
_entity_poly.pdbx_strand_id
1 'polypeptide(L)'
;MRIITAYGLTDTFTACDGIDQGEVISPLVWRIFYDPLLHRIQEDESLGYTMELKWPNNVFHNEKRNIKIRTAASAYVDDTQWIAKSKNEAKKISLIADKFFDINDIKINGEKSEIIVVNPEDINENERFLEIGKNKDKVFANKGSDPIRILGVWFKTDKGDKHIESLVKKEISTILGAIRRKHITHAQAIYIVNAVLLPRLEYRLKTTIWEEKKYEEIFRLVMKVIKHKARLPANCHDNILLHSAQGKLKNLWRNQLAAQITEFLVALNSQTKQADILKMRLKKAQLTLNITSCILTNDPDVTVPNKILNNHTYNVVRKAHDYFFKFHPLTENEEWNIPIIGPSVRDFVYEQAPELVKKDKELIIRKAATLSIYGVLQLLNYDASNTITWQQICDFNKRQARGKTLKWFTILLGLVQQSTQLKDLCKISVESLNPGSESERDRETSINIQAIKVTKETPSTDGRKKEFVYTQQDHTLVIGQINKKKPVREILNTTLGY
;
A
#
# COMPACT_ATOMS: atom_id res chain seq x y z
N MET A 1 -46.28 27.50 -12.51
CA MET A 1 -46.44 27.59 -11.05
C MET A 1 -46.32 29.04 -10.60
N ARG A 2 -46.87 29.38 -9.43
CA ARG A 2 -46.66 30.66 -8.72
C ARG A 2 -46.31 30.31 -7.28
N ILE A 3 -45.29 30.94 -6.71
CA ILE A 3 -44.88 30.69 -5.32
C ILE A 3 -45.57 31.75 -4.44
N ILE A 4 -46.13 31.32 -3.31
CA ILE A 4 -46.66 32.24 -2.30
C ILE A 4 -45.49 32.71 -1.44
N THR A 5 -45.27 34.02 -1.39
CA THR A 5 -44.22 34.64 -0.57
C THR A 5 -44.85 35.61 0.43
N ALA A 6 -44.05 36.12 1.37
CA ALA A 6 -44.47 37.17 2.31
C ALA A 6 -44.93 38.47 1.62
N TYR A 7 -44.62 38.65 0.33
CA TYR A 7 -45.00 39.81 -0.47
C TYR A 7 -46.14 39.52 -1.47
N GLY A 8 -46.78 38.33 -1.37
CA GLY A 8 -47.83 37.88 -2.28
C GLY A 8 -47.37 36.78 -3.25
N LEU A 9 -48.22 36.50 -4.24
CA LEU A 9 -47.95 35.51 -5.28
C LEU A 9 -46.90 36.04 -6.27
N THR A 10 -45.85 35.26 -6.54
CA THR A 10 -44.89 35.57 -7.61
C THR A 10 -45.58 35.61 -8.98
N ASP A 11 -44.88 36.12 -9.98
CA ASP A 11 -45.25 35.92 -11.37
C ASP A 11 -45.30 34.43 -11.73
N THR A 12 -46.10 34.09 -12.73
CA THR A 12 -46.18 32.73 -13.26
C THR A 12 -44.88 32.36 -13.95
N PHE A 13 -44.26 31.26 -13.52
CA PHE A 13 -43.10 30.67 -14.19
C PHE A 13 -43.36 29.19 -14.51
N THR A 14 -42.68 28.69 -15.53
CA THR A 14 -42.69 27.27 -15.88
C THR A 14 -41.47 26.63 -15.25
N ALA A 15 -41.67 25.69 -14.34
CA ALA A 15 -40.58 24.87 -13.85
C ALA A 15 -40.24 23.85 -14.94
N CYS A 16 -39.00 23.84 -15.40
CA CYS A 16 -38.45 22.81 -16.27
C CYS A 16 -37.73 21.76 -15.41
N ASP A 17 -37.56 20.54 -15.94
CA ASP A 17 -36.72 19.54 -15.29
C ASP A 17 -35.25 19.95 -15.39
N GLY A 18 -34.57 19.95 -14.25
CA GLY A 18 -33.14 20.24 -14.17
C GLY A 18 -32.75 21.09 -12.97
N ILE A 19 -31.46 21.13 -12.72
CA ILE A 19 -30.83 22.03 -11.77
C ILE A 19 -30.11 23.10 -12.59
N ASP A 20 -30.39 24.38 -12.30
CA ASP A 20 -29.87 25.50 -13.09
C ASP A 20 -28.33 25.57 -13.04
N GLN A 21 -27.70 25.58 -14.21
CA GLN A 21 -26.24 25.72 -14.30
C GLN A 21 -25.82 27.16 -14.04
N GLY A 22 -24.80 27.35 -13.20
CA GLY A 22 -24.27 28.67 -12.83
C GLY A 22 -24.86 29.22 -11.53
N GLU A 23 -25.95 28.66 -11.03
CA GLU A 23 -26.50 29.00 -9.72
C GLU A 23 -25.61 28.47 -8.58
N VAL A 24 -25.42 29.29 -7.56
CA VAL A 24 -24.50 28.99 -6.44
C VAL A 24 -24.98 27.78 -5.63
N ILE A 25 -26.30 27.58 -5.53
CA ILE A 25 -26.90 26.49 -4.74
C ILE A 25 -26.92 25.15 -5.48
N SER A 26 -26.84 25.16 -6.81
CA SER A 26 -27.01 23.98 -7.66
C SER A 26 -26.10 22.81 -7.32
N PRO A 27 -24.78 22.99 -7.06
CA PRO A 27 -23.92 21.89 -6.66
C PRO A 27 -24.34 21.23 -5.33
N LEU A 28 -24.90 22.01 -4.40
CA LEU A 28 -25.39 21.47 -3.13
C LEU A 28 -26.68 20.67 -3.32
N VAL A 29 -27.62 21.19 -4.13
CA VAL A 29 -28.87 20.49 -4.47
C VAL A 29 -28.56 19.15 -5.12
N TRP A 30 -27.63 19.12 -6.08
CA TRP A 30 -27.20 17.87 -6.71
C TRP A 30 -26.64 16.88 -5.68
N ARG A 31 -25.79 17.34 -4.74
CA ARG A 31 -25.25 16.46 -3.70
C ARG A 31 -26.35 15.89 -2.81
N ILE A 32 -27.28 16.71 -2.33
CA ILE A 32 -28.39 16.26 -1.48
C ILE A 32 -29.25 15.23 -2.22
N PHE A 33 -29.53 15.48 -3.50
CA PHE A 33 -30.32 14.60 -4.33
C PHE A 33 -29.61 13.26 -4.65
N TYR A 34 -28.30 13.29 -4.91
CA TYR A 34 -27.54 12.13 -5.37
C TYR A 34 -27.00 11.26 -4.24
N ASP A 35 -26.79 11.83 -3.05
CA ASP A 35 -26.24 11.12 -1.88
C ASP A 35 -27.02 9.86 -1.47
N PRO A 36 -28.37 9.81 -1.50
CA PRO A 36 -29.13 8.59 -1.19
C PRO A 36 -28.72 7.36 -2.03
N LEU A 37 -28.39 7.55 -3.30
CA LEU A 37 -27.90 6.46 -4.16
C LEU A 37 -26.54 5.94 -3.68
N LEU A 38 -25.60 6.86 -3.43
CA LEU A 38 -24.26 6.53 -2.94
C LEU A 38 -24.33 5.83 -1.58
N HIS A 39 -25.16 6.36 -0.69
CA HIS A 39 -25.42 5.82 0.64
C HIS A 39 -25.99 4.40 0.54
N ARG A 40 -27.05 4.17 -0.26
CA ARG A 40 -27.66 2.84 -0.44
C ARG A 40 -26.68 1.77 -0.93
N ILE A 41 -25.76 2.12 -1.82
CA ILE A 41 -24.73 1.20 -2.33
C ILE A 41 -23.61 1.01 -1.30
N GLN A 42 -23.26 2.07 -0.58
CA GLN A 42 -22.21 2.06 0.42
C GLN A 42 -22.63 1.37 1.74
N GLU A 43 -23.91 1.32 2.09
CA GLU A 43 -24.41 0.56 3.25
C GLU A 43 -24.50 -0.95 3.00
N ASP A 44 -24.70 -1.36 1.74
CA ASP A 44 -24.86 -2.76 1.39
C ASP A 44 -23.53 -3.52 1.43
N GLU A 45 -23.22 -4.14 2.58
CA GLU A 45 -21.95 -4.86 2.80
C GLU A 45 -21.66 -5.96 1.76
N SER A 46 -22.69 -6.45 1.05
CA SER A 46 -22.53 -7.45 -0.01
C SER A 46 -21.91 -6.88 -1.30
N LEU A 47 -21.94 -5.56 -1.48
CA LEU A 47 -21.40 -4.83 -2.63
C LEU A 47 -20.02 -4.25 -2.29
N GLY A 48 -19.26 -3.79 -3.28
CA GLY A 48 -18.02 -3.07 -3.04
C GLY A 48 -16.75 -3.92 -3.05
N TYR A 49 -15.61 -3.25 -2.95
CA TYR A 49 -14.31 -3.87 -2.77
C TYR A 49 -13.78 -3.61 -1.36
N THR A 50 -13.27 -4.66 -0.73
CA THR A 50 -12.64 -4.58 0.60
C THR A 50 -11.13 -4.76 0.48
N MET A 51 -10.39 -3.74 0.88
CA MET A 51 -8.95 -3.83 1.10
C MET A 51 -8.72 -4.50 2.46
N GLU A 52 -7.94 -5.58 2.46
CA GLU A 52 -7.62 -6.34 3.66
C GLU A 52 -6.11 -6.33 3.94
N LEU A 53 -5.73 -6.06 5.19
CA LEU A 53 -4.36 -6.14 5.68
C LEU A 53 -4.32 -6.85 7.04
N LYS A 54 -3.54 -7.93 7.12
CA LYS A 54 -3.30 -8.65 8.38
C LYS A 54 -2.10 -8.03 9.11
N TRP A 55 -2.36 -7.21 10.12
CA TRP A 55 -1.35 -6.55 10.94
C TRP A 55 -0.92 -7.45 12.11
N PRO A 56 0.39 -7.65 12.36
CA PRO A 56 0.85 -8.45 13.49
C PRO A 56 0.44 -7.80 14.81
N ASN A 57 -0.38 -8.48 15.60
CA ASN A 57 -0.74 -8.04 16.95
C ASN A 57 0.18 -8.70 18.00
N ASN A 58 0.45 -9.99 17.81
CA ASN A 58 1.37 -10.76 18.64
C ASN A 58 2.22 -11.67 17.74
N VAL A 59 3.52 -11.36 17.68
CA VAL A 59 4.48 -12.09 16.83
C VAL A 59 4.82 -13.49 17.37
N PHE A 60 4.59 -13.76 18.65
CA PHE A 60 4.92 -15.04 19.31
C PHE A 60 3.95 -16.17 18.92
N HIS A 61 2.67 -15.81 18.74
CA HIS A 61 1.58 -16.74 18.42
C HIS A 61 1.06 -16.60 16.97
N ASN A 62 1.72 -15.79 16.14
CA ASN A 62 1.26 -15.42 14.80
C ASN A 62 -0.14 -14.79 14.78
N GLU A 63 -0.53 -14.11 15.85
CA GLU A 63 -1.84 -13.48 15.93
C GLU A 63 -1.83 -12.18 15.15
N LYS A 64 -2.85 -12.03 14.31
CA LYS A 64 -2.96 -10.89 13.39
C LYS A 64 -4.30 -10.21 13.58
N ARG A 65 -4.26 -8.90 13.79
CA ARG A 65 -5.44 -8.04 13.67
C ARG A 65 -5.75 -7.85 12.19
N ASN A 66 -7.00 -8.04 11.84
CA ASN A 66 -7.44 -7.80 10.46
C ASN A 66 -7.89 -6.35 10.30
N ILE A 67 -7.21 -5.59 9.46
CA ILE A 67 -7.58 -4.22 9.09
C ILE A 67 -8.31 -4.29 7.75
N LYS A 68 -9.57 -3.87 7.73
CA LYS A 68 -10.42 -3.90 6.55
C LYS A 68 -10.94 -2.50 6.24
N ILE A 69 -10.85 -2.09 4.98
CA ILE A 69 -11.46 -0.86 4.49
C ILE A 69 -12.28 -1.21 3.25
N ARG A 70 -13.58 -0.92 3.30
CA ARG A 70 -14.51 -1.19 2.20
C ARG A 70 -14.90 0.10 1.50
N THR A 71 -14.89 0.06 0.16
CA THR A 71 -15.41 1.12 -0.70
C THR A 71 -16.25 0.52 -1.82
N ALA A 72 -17.42 1.09 -2.10
CA ALA A 72 -18.31 0.64 -3.16
C ALA A 72 -18.60 1.71 -4.21
N ALA A 73 -18.47 2.98 -3.83
CA ALA A 73 -18.75 4.10 -4.70
C ALA A 73 -17.83 5.29 -4.40
N SER A 74 -17.56 6.08 -5.44
CA SER A 74 -16.93 7.40 -5.34
C SER A 74 -17.53 8.28 -6.43
N ALA A 75 -17.93 9.50 -6.11
CA ALA A 75 -18.56 10.40 -7.08
C ALA A 75 -17.99 11.81 -7.00
N TYR A 76 -17.93 12.47 -8.16
CA TYR A 76 -17.63 13.89 -8.28
C TYR A 76 -18.72 14.52 -9.16
N VAL A 77 -19.71 15.15 -8.53
CA VAL A 77 -20.94 15.59 -9.20
C VAL A 77 -21.60 14.39 -9.89
N ASP A 78 -21.68 14.36 -11.22
CA ASP A 78 -22.28 13.29 -12.02
C ASP A 78 -21.29 12.16 -12.34
N ASP A 79 -19.99 12.47 -12.41
CA ASP A 79 -18.92 11.49 -12.64
C ASP A 79 -18.83 10.49 -11.48
N THR A 80 -19.46 9.33 -11.66
CA THR A 80 -19.58 8.29 -10.63
C THR A 80 -18.75 7.05 -10.96
N GLN A 81 -18.04 6.55 -9.95
CA GLN A 81 -17.22 5.35 -10.03
C GLN A 81 -17.80 4.28 -9.12
N TRP A 82 -18.26 3.20 -9.73
CA TRP A 82 -18.68 2.00 -9.02
C TRP A 82 -17.51 1.05 -8.84
N ILE A 83 -17.27 0.61 -7.61
CA ILE A 83 -16.18 -0.28 -7.27
C ILE A 83 -16.80 -1.59 -6.80
N ALA A 84 -16.42 -2.70 -7.42
CA ALA A 84 -16.96 -4.03 -7.10
C ALA A 84 -15.84 -5.07 -7.10
N LYS A 85 -15.99 -6.13 -6.29
CA LYS A 85 -14.99 -7.22 -6.28
C LYS A 85 -15.21 -8.25 -7.39
N SER A 86 -16.38 -8.26 -8.02
CA SER A 86 -16.75 -9.20 -9.07
C SER A 86 -17.75 -8.61 -10.08
N LYS A 87 -17.88 -9.23 -11.25
CA LYS A 87 -18.88 -8.88 -12.26
C LYS A 87 -20.31 -8.97 -11.72
N ASN A 88 -20.60 -9.97 -10.88
CA ASN A 88 -21.93 -10.16 -10.31
C ASN A 88 -22.31 -9.02 -9.36
N GLU A 89 -21.38 -8.53 -8.56
CA GLU A 89 -21.61 -7.35 -7.72
C GLU A 89 -21.74 -6.08 -8.55
N ALA A 90 -20.92 -5.90 -9.58
CA ALA A 90 -21.05 -4.76 -10.48
C ALA A 90 -22.43 -4.72 -11.16
N LYS A 91 -22.98 -5.89 -11.56
CA LYS A 91 -24.36 -5.99 -12.07
C LYS A 91 -25.41 -5.59 -11.02
N LYS A 92 -25.23 -6.00 -9.76
CA LYS A 92 -26.14 -5.60 -8.67
C LYS A 92 -26.09 -4.09 -8.42
N ILE A 93 -24.89 -3.51 -8.41
CA ILE A 93 -24.71 -2.06 -8.28
C ILE A 93 -25.40 -1.34 -9.44
N SER A 94 -25.17 -1.79 -10.68
CA SER A 94 -25.82 -1.23 -11.88
C SER A 94 -27.34 -1.28 -11.75
N LEU A 95 -27.92 -2.41 -11.34
CA LEU A 95 -29.37 -2.54 -11.19
C LEU A 95 -29.96 -1.58 -10.15
N ILE A 96 -29.25 -1.35 -9.04
CA ILE A 96 -29.67 -0.38 -8.01
C ILE A 96 -29.63 1.03 -8.60
N ALA A 97 -28.55 1.38 -9.29
CA ALA A 97 -28.39 2.67 -9.94
C ALA A 97 -29.46 2.88 -11.03
N ASP A 98 -29.67 1.91 -11.91
CA ASP A 98 -30.66 1.94 -13.00
C ASP A 98 -32.07 2.21 -12.47
N LYS A 99 -32.46 1.57 -11.36
CA LYS A 99 -33.74 1.84 -10.69
C LYS A 99 -33.82 3.25 -10.14
N PHE A 100 -32.75 3.74 -9.51
CA PHE A 100 -32.70 5.10 -9.01
C PHE A 100 -32.83 6.12 -10.15
N PHE A 101 -32.11 5.90 -11.25
CA PHE A 101 -32.18 6.78 -12.40
C PHE A 101 -33.54 6.74 -13.10
N ASP A 102 -34.18 5.57 -13.16
CA ASP A 102 -35.54 5.42 -13.70
C ASP A 102 -36.57 6.24 -12.92
N ILE A 103 -36.57 6.12 -11.59
CA ILE A 103 -37.52 6.83 -10.72
C ILE A 103 -37.36 8.36 -10.80
N ASN A 104 -36.13 8.83 -11.06
CA ASN A 104 -35.81 10.25 -11.08
C ASN A 104 -35.65 10.83 -12.51
N ASP A 105 -36.05 10.07 -13.53
CA ASP A 105 -35.94 10.44 -14.95
C ASP A 105 -34.53 10.92 -15.39
N ILE A 106 -33.50 10.22 -14.89
CA ILE A 106 -32.10 10.48 -15.25
C ILE A 106 -31.67 9.49 -16.32
N LYS A 107 -31.01 10.00 -17.38
CA LYS A 107 -30.45 9.16 -18.44
C LYS A 107 -28.95 8.91 -18.22
N ILE A 108 -28.57 7.65 -18.07
CA ILE A 108 -27.16 7.24 -18.13
C ILE A 108 -26.67 7.29 -19.58
N ASN A 109 -25.45 7.78 -19.78
CA ASN A 109 -24.77 7.71 -21.07
C ASN A 109 -23.87 6.45 -21.13
N GLY A 110 -24.35 5.40 -21.81
CA GLY A 110 -23.59 4.17 -22.02
C GLY A 110 -22.30 4.37 -22.83
N GLU A 111 -22.29 5.29 -23.80
CA GLU A 111 -21.10 5.57 -24.62
C GLU A 111 -19.95 6.22 -23.83
N LYS A 112 -20.28 7.01 -22.80
CA LYS A 112 -19.30 7.62 -21.89
C LYS A 112 -18.88 6.71 -20.73
N SER A 113 -19.61 5.61 -20.52
CA SER A 113 -19.32 4.68 -19.43
C SER A 113 -18.14 3.80 -19.80
N GLU A 114 -17.13 3.72 -18.92
CA GLU A 114 -15.94 2.91 -19.12
C GLU A 114 -15.83 1.85 -18.02
N ILE A 115 -15.37 0.64 -18.37
CA ILE A 115 -15.13 -0.43 -17.40
C ILE A 115 -13.64 -0.78 -17.40
N ILE A 116 -13.04 -0.76 -16.21
CA ILE A 116 -11.68 -1.25 -15.96
C ILE A 116 -11.73 -2.51 -15.09
N VAL A 117 -11.01 -3.56 -15.51
CA VAL A 117 -10.89 -4.81 -14.77
C VAL A 117 -9.43 -4.97 -14.34
N VAL A 118 -9.20 -5.05 -13.03
CA VAL A 118 -7.86 -5.20 -12.44
C VAL A 118 -7.69 -6.65 -12.01
N ASN A 119 -6.60 -7.29 -12.47
CA ASN A 119 -6.30 -8.72 -12.24
C ASN A 119 -7.45 -9.65 -12.69
N PRO A 120 -7.80 -9.67 -13.98
CA PRO A 120 -8.87 -10.54 -14.46
C PRO A 120 -8.51 -12.02 -14.27
N GLU A 121 -9.47 -12.80 -13.78
CA GLU A 121 -9.37 -14.26 -13.69
C GLU A 121 -9.87 -14.94 -14.98
N ASP A 122 -10.90 -14.36 -15.61
CA ASP A 122 -11.50 -14.89 -16.83
C ASP A 122 -10.60 -14.63 -18.05
N ILE A 123 -10.34 -15.67 -18.85
CA ILE A 123 -9.54 -15.56 -20.07
C ILE A 123 -10.33 -14.90 -21.21
N ASN A 124 -11.67 -15.02 -21.21
CA ASN A 124 -12.51 -14.54 -22.30
C ASN A 124 -12.84 -13.03 -22.19
N GLU A 125 -12.13 -12.21 -22.95
CA GLU A 125 -12.32 -10.75 -22.97
C GLU A 125 -13.70 -10.34 -23.53
N ASN A 126 -14.27 -11.12 -24.46
CA ASN A 126 -15.55 -10.82 -25.10
C ASN A 126 -16.75 -10.90 -24.16
N GLU A 127 -16.59 -11.61 -23.04
CA GLU A 127 -17.63 -11.72 -22.00
C GLU A 127 -17.53 -10.61 -20.94
N ARG A 128 -16.51 -9.75 -21.00
CA ARG A 128 -16.34 -8.67 -20.02
C ARG A 128 -17.16 -7.46 -20.44
N PHE A 129 -18.47 -7.51 -20.22
CA PHE A 129 -19.37 -6.38 -20.41
C PHE A 129 -20.38 -6.27 -19.27
N LEU A 130 -20.95 -5.07 -19.12
CA LEU A 130 -22.13 -4.79 -18.29
C LEU A 130 -23.20 -4.15 -19.17
N GLU A 131 -24.45 -4.46 -18.87
CA GLU A 131 -25.61 -3.78 -19.45
C GLU A 131 -26.02 -2.68 -18.48
N ILE A 132 -26.13 -1.44 -18.98
CA ILE A 132 -26.37 -0.26 -18.15
C ILE A 132 -27.56 0.53 -18.74
N GLY A 133 -28.36 1.14 -17.87
CA GLY A 133 -29.49 2.00 -18.24
C GLY A 133 -30.71 1.24 -18.76
N LYS A 134 -31.81 1.98 -18.98
CA LYS A 134 -33.10 1.45 -19.48
C LYS A 134 -32.95 0.68 -20.80
N ASN A 135 -32.10 1.16 -21.69
CA ASN A 135 -31.87 0.59 -23.01
C ASN A 135 -30.95 -0.64 -22.99
N LYS A 136 -30.39 -1.01 -21.82
CA LYS A 136 -29.41 -2.08 -21.65
C LYS A 136 -28.21 -1.91 -22.57
N ASP A 137 -27.66 -0.70 -22.61
CA ASP A 137 -26.48 -0.38 -23.41
C ASP A 137 -25.32 -1.27 -22.94
N LYS A 138 -24.71 -1.99 -23.87
CA LYS A 138 -23.59 -2.90 -23.58
C LYS A 138 -22.29 -2.14 -23.53
N VAL A 139 -21.74 -2.00 -22.32
CA VAL A 139 -20.43 -1.39 -22.07
C VAL A 139 -19.40 -2.49 -21.91
N PHE A 140 -18.42 -2.53 -22.80
CA PHE A 140 -17.33 -3.50 -22.75
C PHE A 140 -16.18 -3.01 -21.87
N ALA A 141 -15.54 -3.96 -21.18
CA ALA A 141 -14.31 -3.71 -20.46
C ALA A 141 -13.19 -3.33 -21.42
N ASN A 142 -12.40 -2.35 -21.01
CA ASN A 142 -11.24 -1.92 -21.74
C ASN A 142 -10.21 -3.06 -21.85
N LYS A 143 -9.53 -3.18 -23.00
CA LYS A 143 -8.54 -4.24 -23.34
C LYS A 143 -7.24 -4.18 -22.50
N GLY A 144 -7.24 -3.41 -21.42
CA GLY A 144 -6.11 -3.20 -20.51
C GLY A 144 -4.95 -2.38 -21.09
N SER A 145 -4.83 -2.33 -22.42
CA SER A 145 -3.89 -1.48 -23.16
C SER A 145 -4.32 -0.03 -23.25
N ASP A 146 -5.61 0.27 -23.12
CA ASP A 146 -6.11 1.61 -23.33
C ASP A 146 -6.36 2.26 -21.96
N PRO A 147 -5.84 3.47 -21.72
CA PRO A 147 -6.02 4.14 -20.45
C PRO A 147 -7.43 4.74 -20.36
N ILE A 148 -8.06 4.59 -19.21
CA ILE A 148 -9.33 5.26 -18.87
C ILE A 148 -9.06 6.60 -18.21
N ARG A 149 -9.98 7.56 -18.35
CA ARG A 149 -9.81 8.91 -17.80
C ARG A 149 -10.81 9.16 -16.68
N ILE A 150 -10.31 9.26 -15.45
CA ILE A 150 -11.10 9.62 -14.27
C ILE A 150 -10.70 11.01 -13.81
N LEU A 151 -11.64 11.97 -13.86
CA LEU A 151 -11.42 13.37 -13.49
C LEU A 151 -10.15 13.95 -14.16
N GLY A 152 -9.88 13.62 -15.42
CA GLY A 152 -8.67 14.10 -16.10
C GLY A 152 -7.35 13.41 -15.71
N VAL A 153 -7.35 12.43 -14.81
CA VAL A 153 -6.19 11.55 -14.54
C VAL A 153 -6.37 10.24 -15.30
N TRP A 154 -5.29 9.73 -15.89
CA TRP A 154 -5.32 8.58 -16.79
C TRP A 154 -4.83 7.30 -16.09
N PHE A 155 -5.71 6.32 -15.97
CA PHE A 155 -5.45 5.04 -15.32
C PHE A 155 -5.36 3.93 -16.35
N LYS A 156 -4.49 2.95 -16.10
CA LYS A 156 -4.30 1.81 -16.98
C LYS A 156 -4.18 0.54 -16.15
N THR A 157 -4.64 -0.60 -16.68
CA THR A 157 -4.55 -1.88 -15.94
C THR A 157 -3.13 -2.44 -15.95
N ASP A 158 -2.41 -2.22 -17.05
CA ASP A 158 -1.02 -2.63 -17.14
C ASP A 158 -0.13 -1.77 -16.23
N LYS A 159 1.03 -2.35 -15.90
CA LYS A 159 2.00 -1.66 -15.06
C LYS A 159 2.82 -0.74 -15.94
N GLY A 160 2.90 0.54 -15.57
CA GLY A 160 3.81 1.47 -16.20
C GLY A 160 3.28 2.89 -16.19
N ASP A 161 4.12 3.80 -16.65
CA ASP A 161 3.83 5.24 -16.73
C ASP A 161 4.12 5.82 -18.12
N LYS A 162 4.33 4.96 -19.13
CA LYS A 162 4.63 5.39 -20.51
C LYS A 162 3.51 6.24 -21.11
N HIS A 163 2.25 5.93 -20.82
CA HIS A 163 1.12 6.74 -21.28
C HIS A 163 1.12 8.12 -20.64
N ILE A 164 1.46 8.21 -19.35
CA ILE A 164 1.58 9.48 -18.61
C ILE A 164 2.77 10.28 -19.14
N GLU A 165 3.90 9.63 -19.42
CA GLU A 165 5.05 10.25 -20.04
C GLU A 165 4.72 10.86 -21.42
N SER A 166 4.01 10.10 -22.27
CA SER A 166 3.54 10.57 -23.57
C SER A 166 2.61 11.78 -23.42
N LEU A 167 1.66 11.72 -22.48
CA LEU A 167 0.73 12.81 -22.19
C LEU A 167 1.45 14.09 -21.74
N VAL A 168 2.41 13.96 -20.82
CA VAL A 168 3.22 15.08 -20.33
C VAL A 168 4.04 15.71 -21.46
N LYS A 169 4.69 14.89 -22.29
CA LYS A 169 5.45 15.39 -23.46
C LYS A 169 4.54 16.12 -24.46
N LYS A 170 3.33 15.62 -24.67
CA LYS A 170 2.32 16.26 -25.54
C LYS A 170 1.90 17.62 -24.98
N GLU A 171 1.53 17.70 -23.70
CA GLU A 171 1.13 18.93 -23.02
C GLU A 171 2.23 20.01 -23.09
N ILE A 172 3.49 19.61 -22.81
CA ILE A 172 4.65 20.50 -22.96
C ILE A 172 4.76 20.98 -24.41
N SER A 173 4.68 20.08 -25.38
CA SER A 173 4.83 20.43 -26.80
C SER A 173 3.74 21.40 -27.27
N THR A 174 2.49 21.23 -26.81
CA THR A 174 1.37 22.11 -27.12
C THR A 174 1.61 23.52 -26.58
N ILE A 175 1.93 23.67 -25.29
CA ILE A 175 2.18 24.99 -24.69
C ILE A 175 3.41 25.65 -25.30
N LEU A 176 4.51 24.90 -25.48
CA LEU A 176 5.71 25.43 -26.11
C LEU A 176 5.48 25.84 -27.57
N GLY A 177 4.67 25.09 -28.31
CA GLY A 177 4.28 25.44 -29.68
C GLY A 177 3.56 26.78 -29.74
N ALA A 178 2.67 27.04 -28.78
CA ALA A 178 1.92 28.30 -28.69
C ALA A 178 2.82 29.51 -28.39
N ILE A 179 3.85 29.36 -27.54
CA ILE A 179 4.69 30.50 -27.11
C ILE A 179 5.96 30.69 -27.96
N ARG A 180 6.49 29.63 -28.59
CA ARG A 180 7.82 29.64 -29.23
C ARG A 180 7.96 30.77 -30.26
N ARG A 181 6.97 30.96 -31.12
CA ARG A 181 7.01 31.97 -32.19
C ARG A 181 6.37 33.31 -31.82
N LYS A 182 5.78 33.45 -30.63
CA LYS A 182 5.10 34.69 -30.21
C LYS A 182 6.10 35.75 -29.77
N HIS A 183 5.83 37.01 -30.08
CA HIS A 183 6.59 38.17 -29.63
C HIS A 183 6.24 38.51 -28.18
N ILE A 184 6.73 37.69 -27.25
CA ILE A 184 6.57 37.86 -25.80
C ILE A 184 7.94 37.88 -25.13
N THR A 185 8.03 38.56 -23.99
CA THR A 185 9.25 38.62 -23.18
C THR A 185 9.54 37.27 -22.51
N HIS A 186 10.79 37.05 -22.07
CA HIS A 186 11.13 35.86 -21.30
C HIS A 186 10.33 35.78 -19.99
N ALA A 187 10.06 36.90 -19.33
CA ALA A 187 9.25 36.96 -18.12
C ALA A 187 7.80 36.50 -18.37
N GLN A 188 7.18 36.94 -19.48
CA GLN A 188 5.85 36.46 -19.90
C GLN A 188 5.86 34.97 -20.23
N ALA A 189 6.91 34.47 -20.91
CA ALA A 189 7.04 33.05 -21.22
C ALA A 189 7.20 32.20 -19.93
N ILE A 190 8.00 32.66 -18.97
CA ILE A 190 8.18 32.02 -17.66
C ILE A 190 6.87 32.05 -16.87
N TYR A 191 6.13 33.17 -16.90
CA TYR A 191 4.81 33.26 -16.29
C TYR A 191 3.86 32.20 -16.86
N ILE A 192 3.77 32.05 -18.19
CA ILE A 192 2.94 31.01 -18.82
C ILE A 192 3.37 29.61 -18.38
N VAL A 193 4.68 29.34 -18.30
CA VAL A 193 5.17 28.04 -17.81
C VAL A 193 4.75 27.81 -16.36
N ASN A 194 5.00 28.78 -15.48
CA ASN A 194 4.74 28.65 -14.05
C ASN A 194 3.24 28.61 -13.71
N ALA A 195 2.41 29.39 -14.40
CA ALA A 195 0.99 29.56 -14.09
C ALA A 195 0.06 28.62 -14.87
N VAL A 196 0.51 28.09 -16.02
CA VAL A 196 -0.32 27.25 -16.88
C VAL A 196 0.29 25.86 -17.07
N LEU A 197 1.54 25.77 -17.52
CA LEU A 197 2.14 24.47 -17.84
C LEU A 197 2.34 23.64 -16.57
N LEU A 198 3.00 24.19 -15.55
CA LEU A 198 3.32 23.44 -14.33
C LEU A 198 2.07 22.94 -13.60
N PRO A 199 1.02 23.73 -13.36
CA PRO A 199 -0.20 23.21 -12.71
C PRO A 199 -0.88 22.10 -13.52
N ARG A 200 -0.88 22.19 -14.87
CA ARG A 200 -1.39 21.11 -15.72
C ARG A 200 -0.57 19.84 -15.55
N LEU A 201 0.75 19.95 -15.58
CA LEU A 201 1.64 18.79 -15.39
C LEU A 201 1.49 18.20 -13.98
N GLU A 202 1.40 19.06 -12.96
CA GLU A 202 1.17 18.69 -11.57
C GLU A 202 -0.05 17.77 -11.43
N TYR A 203 -1.16 18.18 -12.04
CA TYR A 203 -2.39 17.41 -12.05
C TYR A 203 -2.26 16.09 -12.80
N ARG A 204 -1.62 16.07 -13.99
CA ARG A 204 -1.42 14.83 -14.77
C ARG A 204 -0.51 13.83 -14.07
N LEU A 205 0.44 14.31 -13.27
CA LEU A 205 1.45 13.52 -12.58
C LEU A 205 1.03 13.10 -11.17
N LYS A 206 -0.22 13.38 -10.76
CA LYS A 206 -0.72 13.11 -9.41
C LYS A 206 -0.50 11.66 -8.95
N THR A 207 -0.63 10.68 -9.85
CA THR A 207 -0.48 9.25 -9.52
C THR A 207 0.93 8.70 -9.76
N THR A 208 1.89 9.51 -10.21
CA THR A 208 3.16 9.04 -10.72
C THR A 208 4.35 9.77 -10.12
N ILE A 209 5.36 9.00 -9.73
CA ILE A 209 6.61 9.50 -9.17
C ILE A 209 7.76 8.93 -9.99
N TRP A 210 8.49 9.83 -10.64
CA TRP A 210 9.69 9.53 -11.41
C TRP A 210 10.96 9.84 -10.62
N GLU A 211 12.08 9.36 -11.15
CA GLU A 211 13.40 9.84 -10.76
C GLU A 211 13.63 11.24 -11.32
N GLU A 212 14.46 12.04 -10.64
CA GLU A 212 14.75 13.44 -11.00
C GLU A 212 15.23 13.57 -12.44
N LYS A 213 16.14 12.68 -12.86
CA LYS A 213 16.68 12.63 -14.22
C LYS A 213 15.59 12.58 -15.28
N LYS A 214 14.50 11.84 -15.05
CA LYS A 214 13.39 11.71 -16.00
C LYS A 214 12.59 13.01 -16.09
N TYR A 215 12.35 13.70 -14.97
CA TYR A 215 11.74 15.04 -14.99
C TYR A 215 12.63 16.05 -15.73
N GLU A 216 13.93 16.03 -15.48
CA GLU A 216 14.90 16.93 -16.12
C GLU A 216 15.00 16.70 -17.63
N GLU A 217 15.02 15.43 -18.07
CA GLU A 217 14.97 15.05 -19.49
C GLU A 217 13.74 15.62 -20.19
N ILE A 218 12.57 15.50 -19.56
CA ILE A 218 11.30 16.00 -20.09
C ILE A 218 11.28 17.54 -20.11
N PHE A 219 11.77 18.18 -19.05
CA PHE A 219 11.73 19.64 -18.90
C PHE A 219 12.79 20.37 -19.74
N ARG A 220 13.78 19.65 -20.28
CA ARG A 220 14.86 20.20 -21.12
C ARG A 220 14.35 20.99 -22.33
N LEU A 221 13.21 20.59 -22.91
CA LEU A 221 12.56 21.32 -24.00
C LEU A 221 12.05 22.69 -23.58
N VAL A 222 11.47 22.78 -22.37
CA VAL A 222 11.01 24.05 -21.78
C VAL A 222 12.22 24.96 -21.59
N MET A 223 13.27 24.41 -20.98
CA MET A 223 14.51 25.14 -20.72
C MET A 223 15.11 25.73 -21.99
N LYS A 224 15.17 24.96 -23.09
CA LYS A 224 15.65 25.44 -24.39
C LYS A 224 14.84 26.62 -24.93
N VAL A 225 13.50 26.56 -24.84
CA VAL A 225 12.63 27.64 -25.33
C VAL A 225 12.78 28.90 -24.47
N ILE A 226 12.86 28.76 -23.15
CA ILE A 226 13.01 29.91 -22.25
C ILE A 226 14.39 30.57 -22.42
N LYS A 227 15.48 29.80 -22.54
CA LYS A 227 16.81 30.35 -22.86
C LYS A 227 16.80 31.17 -24.14
N HIS A 228 16.17 30.65 -25.20
CA HIS A 228 16.02 31.40 -26.45
C HIS A 228 15.23 32.70 -26.27
N LYS A 229 14.13 32.70 -25.50
CA LYS A 229 13.36 33.92 -25.19
C LYS A 229 14.17 34.92 -24.36
N ALA A 230 15.05 34.43 -23.49
CA ALA A 230 15.95 35.24 -22.68
C ALA A 230 17.21 35.68 -23.45
N ARG A 231 17.37 35.30 -24.73
CA ARG A 231 18.58 35.53 -25.53
C ARG A 231 19.86 34.95 -24.91
N LEU A 232 19.70 33.86 -24.15
CA LEU A 232 20.80 33.14 -23.54
C LEU A 232 21.32 32.03 -24.49
N PRO A 233 22.63 31.75 -24.49
CA PRO A 233 23.20 30.60 -25.18
C PRO A 233 22.55 29.28 -24.73
N ALA A 234 22.43 28.32 -25.64
CA ALA A 234 21.81 27.03 -25.33
C ALA A 234 22.55 26.24 -24.24
N ASN A 235 23.87 26.41 -24.15
CA ASN A 235 24.77 25.82 -23.16
C ASN A 235 24.86 26.60 -21.84
N CYS A 236 24.16 27.73 -21.71
CA CYS A 236 24.11 28.49 -20.45
C CYS A 236 23.58 27.60 -19.32
N HIS A 237 24.14 27.70 -18.11
CA HIS A 237 23.74 26.84 -17.00
C HIS A 237 22.29 27.13 -16.55
N ASP A 238 21.48 26.10 -16.34
CA ASP A 238 20.03 26.22 -16.06
C ASP A 238 19.71 27.02 -14.79
N ASN A 239 20.64 27.03 -13.82
CA ASN A 239 20.52 27.78 -12.57
C ASN A 239 20.17 29.27 -12.77
N ILE A 240 20.63 29.91 -13.86
CA ILE A 240 20.29 31.32 -14.13
C ILE A 240 18.78 31.54 -14.28
N LEU A 241 18.08 30.55 -14.84
CA LEU A 241 16.63 30.57 -15.03
C LEU A 241 15.89 30.09 -13.77
N LEU A 242 16.45 29.10 -13.08
CA LEU A 242 15.84 28.47 -11.90
C LEU A 242 16.00 29.30 -10.61
N HIS A 243 16.96 30.22 -10.57
CA HIS A 243 17.23 31.03 -9.38
C HIS A 243 16.07 31.99 -9.08
N SER A 244 15.64 32.04 -7.81
CA SER A 244 14.49 32.82 -7.35
C SER A 244 14.67 34.34 -7.51
N ALA A 245 15.91 34.85 -7.41
CA ALA A 245 16.20 36.27 -7.61
C ALA A 245 16.31 36.68 -9.09
N GLN A 246 16.48 35.72 -10.00
CA GLN A 246 16.75 35.99 -11.42
C GLN A 246 15.58 35.49 -12.28
N GLY A 247 15.72 34.30 -12.89
CA GLY A 247 14.74 33.82 -13.85
C GLY A 247 13.39 33.40 -13.26
N LYS A 248 13.30 33.05 -11.97
CA LYS A 248 12.04 32.66 -11.30
C LYS A 248 11.29 31.50 -12.00
N LEU A 249 11.95 30.75 -12.89
CA LEU A 249 11.37 29.57 -13.51
C LEU A 249 11.35 28.45 -12.47
N LYS A 250 10.17 27.93 -12.16
CA LYS A 250 10.07 26.81 -11.23
C LYS A 250 10.60 25.54 -11.90
N ASN A 251 11.36 24.76 -11.14
CA ASN A 251 11.81 23.44 -11.58
C ASN A 251 10.64 22.44 -11.47
N LEU A 252 10.42 21.64 -12.52
CA LEU A 252 9.30 20.68 -12.60
C LEU A 252 9.33 19.64 -11.47
N TRP A 253 10.47 18.99 -11.22
CA TRP A 253 10.53 17.94 -10.20
C TRP A 253 10.36 18.53 -8.80
N ARG A 254 10.92 19.71 -8.53
CA ARG A 254 10.75 20.42 -7.24
C ARG A 254 9.30 20.78 -7.01
N ASN A 255 8.63 21.34 -8.03
CA ASN A 255 7.23 21.71 -7.95
C ASN A 255 6.34 20.47 -7.73
N GLN A 256 6.58 19.40 -8.51
CA GLN A 256 5.83 18.15 -8.39
C GLN A 256 5.95 17.55 -7.00
N LEU A 257 7.18 17.47 -6.48
CA LEU A 257 7.44 16.91 -5.18
C LEU A 257 6.78 17.72 -4.06
N ALA A 258 6.91 19.05 -4.11
CA ALA A 258 6.29 19.93 -3.12
C ALA A 258 4.77 19.75 -3.11
N ALA A 259 4.12 19.68 -4.27
CA ALA A 259 2.69 19.42 -4.39
C ALA A 259 2.30 18.05 -3.82
N GLN A 260 3.00 16.98 -4.21
CA GLN A 260 2.70 15.62 -3.77
C GLN A 260 2.89 15.44 -2.25
N ILE A 261 3.95 16.00 -1.66
CA ILE A 261 4.17 15.95 -0.21
C ILE A 261 3.08 16.73 0.51
N THR A 262 2.72 17.92 0.02
CA THR A 262 1.66 18.75 0.62
C THR A 262 0.32 18.04 0.59
N GLU A 263 -0.09 17.51 -0.56
CA GLU A 263 -1.34 16.75 -0.70
C GLU A 263 -1.34 15.51 0.18
N PHE A 264 -0.22 14.79 0.26
CA PHE A 264 -0.07 13.63 1.14
C PHE A 264 -0.24 14.00 2.61
N LEU A 265 0.37 15.09 3.07
CA LEU A 265 0.24 15.57 4.46
C LEU A 265 -1.19 15.98 4.78
N VAL A 266 -1.86 16.70 3.89
CA VAL A 266 -3.28 17.08 4.07
C VAL A 266 -4.16 15.83 4.15
N ALA A 267 -3.96 14.87 3.23
CA ALA A 267 -4.75 13.65 3.20
C ALA A 267 -4.51 12.76 4.43
N LEU A 268 -3.24 12.60 4.85
CA LEU A 268 -2.88 11.76 6.00
C LEU A 268 -3.45 12.29 7.32
N ASN A 269 -3.52 13.61 7.48
CA ASN A 269 -4.07 14.26 8.69
C ASN A 269 -5.59 14.43 8.66
N SER A 270 -6.26 14.03 7.59
CA SER A 270 -7.73 14.12 7.49
C SER A 270 -8.41 12.95 8.20
N GLN A 271 -9.60 13.17 8.76
CA GLN A 271 -10.46 12.10 9.30
C GLN A 271 -11.34 11.51 8.19
N THR A 272 -10.72 10.89 7.19
CA THR A 272 -11.42 10.38 6.01
C THR A 272 -11.00 8.95 5.67
N LYS A 273 -11.86 8.22 4.95
CA LYS A 273 -11.50 6.91 4.38
C LYS A 273 -10.24 6.96 3.52
N GLN A 274 -9.95 8.10 2.88
CA GLN A 274 -8.72 8.29 2.12
C GLN A 274 -7.49 8.20 3.04
N ALA A 275 -7.52 8.84 4.20
CA ALA A 275 -6.45 8.74 5.19
C ALA A 275 -6.23 7.30 5.63
N ASP A 276 -7.31 6.55 5.94
CA ASP A 276 -7.22 5.14 6.32
C ASP A 276 -6.59 4.28 5.23
N ILE A 277 -6.95 4.52 3.97
CA ILE A 277 -6.35 3.83 2.83
C ILE A 277 -4.86 4.13 2.76
N LEU A 278 -4.45 5.40 2.89
CA LEU A 278 -3.03 5.80 2.89
C LEU A 278 -2.27 5.12 4.04
N LYS A 279 -2.80 5.15 5.27
CA LYS A 279 -2.22 4.47 6.44
C LYS A 279 -2.08 2.96 6.17
N MET A 280 -3.10 2.31 5.62
CA MET A 280 -3.05 0.89 5.25
C MET A 280 -1.99 0.60 4.17
N ARG A 281 -1.83 1.47 3.15
CA ARG A 281 -0.77 1.31 2.14
C ARG A 281 0.63 1.44 2.74
N LEU A 282 0.82 2.36 3.70
CA LEU A 282 2.07 2.51 4.43
C LEU A 282 2.37 1.29 5.32
N LYS A 283 1.38 0.82 6.10
CA LYS A 283 1.49 -0.43 6.88
C LYS A 283 1.85 -1.62 5.98
N LYS A 284 1.26 -1.72 4.79
CA LYS A 284 1.63 -2.77 3.81
C LYS A 284 3.09 -2.65 3.35
N ALA A 285 3.59 -1.44 3.11
CA ALA A 285 5.00 -1.22 2.81
C ALA A 285 5.90 -1.62 3.98
N GLN A 286 5.53 -1.22 5.20
CA GLN A 286 6.25 -1.52 6.43
C GLN A 286 6.43 -3.04 6.61
N LEU A 287 5.35 -3.82 6.47
CA LEU A 287 5.42 -5.28 6.52
C LEU A 287 6.30 -5.84 5.41
N THR A 288 6.15 -5.35 4.17
CA THR A 288 6.92 -5.84 3.01
C THR A 288 8.43 -5.61 3.18
N LEU A 289 8.82 -4.50 3.82
CA LEU A 289 10.20 -4.12 4.06
C LEU A 289 10.77 -4.66 5.38
N ASN A 290 9.94 -5.36 6.17
CA ASN A 290 10.27 -5.85 7.51
C ASN A 290 10.77 -4.72 8.43
N ILE A 291 10.12 -3.55 8.35
CA ILE A 291 10.37 -2.43 9.25
C ILE A 291 9.45 -2.62 10.46
N THR A 292 10.00 -2.66 11.66
CA THR A 292 9.23 -2.93 12.88
C THR A 292 8.78 -1.67 13.61
N SER A 293 9.45 -0.55 13.38
CA SER A 293 9.03 0.77 13.87
C SER A 293 8.12 1.50 12.88
N CYS A 294 7.57 2.64 13.30
CA CYS A 294 6.77 3.50 12.43
C CYS A 294 7.54 3.92 11.17
N ILE A 295 6.99 3.58 10.00
CA ILE A 295 7.61 3.87 8.70
C ILE A 295 7.73 5.38 8.39
N LEU A 296 7.00 6.24 9.10
CA LEU A 296 7.07 7.70 8.94
C LEU A 296 8.24 8.32 9.71
N THR A 297 8.60 7.74 10.86
CA THR A 297 9.68 8.24 11.71
C THR A 297 11.01 7.57 11.43
N ASN A 298 11.01 6.44 10.72
CA ASN A 298 12.22 5.73 10.36
C ASN A 298 13.05 6.57 9.38
N ASP A 299 14.24 6.99 9.78
CA ASP A 299 15.20 7.64 8.88
C ASP A 299 15.67 6.61 7.84
N PRO A 300 15.28 6.74 6.56
CA PRO A 300 15.63 5.73 5.58
C PRO A 300 17.11 5.83 5.24
N ASP A 301 17.87 4.83 5.64
CA ASP A 301 19.26 4.66 5.22
C ASP A 301 19.35 4.08 3.78
N VAL A 302 20.57 3.83 3.31
CA VAL A 302 20.85 3.22 1.98
C VAL A 302 20.25 1.81 1.81
N THR A 303 19.81 1.20 2.90
CA THR A 303 19.26 -0.16 2.92
C THR A 303 17.78 -0.16 2.54
N VAL A 304 17.06 0.97 2.71
CA VAL A 304 15.63 1.10 2.39
C VAL A 304 15.44 1.33 0.89
N PRO A 305 14.60 0.53 0.18
CA PRO A 305 14.39 0.72 -1.25
C PRO A 305 13.86 2.13 -1.59
N ASN A 306 14.40 2.76 -2.63
CA ASN A 306 13.94 4.10 -3.04
C ASN A 306 12.53 4.10 -3.64
N LYS A 307 12.01 2.93 -4.02
CA LYS A 307 10.69 2.78 -4.62
C LYS A 307 10.11 1.40 -4.34
N ILE A 308 8.82 1.33 -4.03
CA ILE A 308 8.04 0.09 -4.03
C ILE A 308 7.05 0.13 -5.19
N LEU A 309 7.04 -0.95 -5.98
CA LEU A 309 6.09 -1.14 -7.05
C LEU A 309 4.66 -1.14 -6.50
N ASN A 310 3.77 -0.41 -7.18
CA ASN A 310 2.35 -0.28 -6.81
C ASN A 310 2.12 0.33 -5.42
N ASN A 311 3.06 1.07 -4.82
CA ASN A 311 2.80 1.79 -3.57
C ASN A 311 3.15 3.28 -3.70
N HIS A 312 2.23 4.04 -4.29
CA HIS A 312 2.41 5.48 -4.50
C HIS A 312 2.67 6.20 -3.17
N THR A 313 1.88 5.93 -2.13
CA THR A 313 2.00 6.54 -0.81
C THR A 313 3.39 6.37 -0.20
N TYR A 314 3.93 5.15 -0.24
CA TYR A 314 5.30 4.90 0.21
C TYR A 314 6.33 5.68 -0.63
N ASN A 315 6.15 5.74 -1.94
CA ASN A 315 7.07 6.45 -2.82
C ASN A 315 7.07 7.97 -2.56
N VAL A 316 5.93 8.56 -2.17
CA VAL A 316 5.87 9.96 -1.72
C VAL A 316 6.68 10.14 -0.45
N VAL A 317 6.44 9.32 0.57
CA VAL A 317 7.16 9.38 1.86
C VAL A 317 8.66 9.21 1.65
N ARG A 318 9.07 8.20 0.87
CA ARG A 318 10.48 7.94 0.57
C ARG A 318 11.14 9.13 -0.11
N LYS A 319 10.44 9.76 -1.07
CA LYS A 319 10.93 10.97 -1.71
C LYS A 319 10.99 12.14 -0.75
N ALA A 320 10.04 12.32 0.16
CA ALA A 320 10.14 13.36 1.19
C ALA A 320 11.42 13.22 2.03
N HIS A 321 11.77 12.00 2.43
CA HIS A 321 13.02 11.75 3.15
C HIS A 321 14.28 12.02 2.32
N ASP A 322 14.29 11.76 1.00
CA ASP A 322 15.42 12.13 0.12
C ASP A 322 15.72 13.64 0.16
N TYR A 323 14.73 14.46 0.54
CA TYR A 323 14.86 15.91 0.72
C TYR A 323 14.81 16.35 2.18
N PHE A 324 15.18 15.45 3.10
CA PHE A 324 15.35 15.73 4.52
C PHE A 324 14.07 16.18 5.25
N PHE A 325 12.89 15.89 4.71
CA PHE A 325 11.64 16.04 5.48
C PHE A 325 11.59 15.00 6.59
N LYS A 326 11.29 15.45 7.81
CA LYS A 326 11.09 14.60 8.99
C LYS A 326 9.62 14.62 9.39
N PHE A 327 9.02 13.44 9.49
CA PHE A 327 7.64 13.30 9.95
C PHE A 327 7.62 13.08 11.47
N HIS A 328 6.77 13.84 12.17
CA HIS A 328 6.59 13.72 13.61
C HIS A 328 5.10 13.41 13.88
N PRO A 329 4.72 12.13 13.98
CA PRO A 329 3.35 11.76 14.31
C PRO A 329 3.00 12.26 15.72
N LEU A 330 1.91 13.04 15.84
CA LEU A 330 1.47 13.66 17.10
C LEU A 330 0.77 12.67 18.05
N THR A 331 0.20 11.60 17.49
CA THR A 331 -0.48 10.51 18.18
C THR A 331 -0.25 9.19 17.42
N GLU A 332 -0.48 8.04 18.05
CA GLU A 332 -0.50 6.68 17.44
C GLU A 332 0.83 5.94 17.25
N ASN A 333 1.99 6.39 17.74
CA ASN A 333 3.27 5.67 17.48
C ASN A 333 3.24 4.16 17.82
N GLU A 334 2.57 3.78 18.91
CA GLU A 334 2.44 2.38 19.32
C GLU A 334 1.63 1.53 18.32
N GLU A 335 0.64 2.12 17.63
CA GLU A 335 -0.16 1.39 16.63
C GLU A 335 0.65 1.01 15.39
N TRP A 336 1.76 1.70 15.13
CA TRP A 336 2.66 1.44 14.01
C TRP A 336 3.76 0.46 14.35
N ASN A 337 4.03 0.20 15.62
CA ASN A 337 5.11 -0.69 16.01
C ASN A 337 4.68 -2.16 15.92
N ILE A 338 5.58 -3.01 15.43
CA ILE A 338 5.47 -4.45 15.51
C ILE A 338 6.17 -4.87 16.80
N PRO A 339 5.48 -5.51 17.76
CA PRO A 339 6.07 -5.83 19.06
C PRO A 339 7.13 -6.93 18.90
N ILE A 340 8.40 -6.54 18.82
CA ILE A 340 9.55 -7.44 18.78
C ILE A 340 10.55 -7.08 19.89
N ILE A 341 11.47 -8.00 20.18
CA ILE A 341 12.54 -7.89 21.17
C ILE A 341 13.83 -8.21 20.42
N GLY A 342 14.84 -7.38 20.63
CA GLY A 342 16.09 -7.47 19.88
C GLY A 342 15.95 -6.96 18.45
N PRO A 343 16.93 -7.29 17.58
CA PRO A 343 17.00 -6.74 16.24
C PRO A 343 15.90 -7.32 15.33
N SER A 344 15.42 -6.48 14.41
CA SER A 344 14.57 -6.95 13.31
C SER A 344 15.38 -7.84 12.37
N VAL A 345 14.70 -8.72 11.61
CA VAL A 345 15.37 -9.53 10.57
C VAL A 345 16.05 -8.62 9.55
N ARG A 346 15.47 -7.45 9.28
CA ARG A 346 16.05 -6.45 8.38
C ARG A 346 17.41 -5.99 8.87
N ASP A 347 17.45 -5.42 10.07
CA ASP A 347 18.66 -4.76 10.59
C ASP A 347 19.78 -5.79 10.74
N PHE A 348 19.43 -6.97 11.25
CA PHE A 348 20.36 -8.09 11.38
C PHE A 348 20.96 -8.57 10.06
N VAL A 349 20.17 -8.69 8.99
CA VAL A 349 20.69 -9.12 7.68
C VAL A 349 21.62 -8.06 7.08
N TYR A 350 21.35 -6.77 7.30
CA TYR A 350 22.24 -5.72 6.81
C TYR A 350 23.54 -5.64 7.61
N GLU A 351 23.48 -5.89 8.91
CA GLU A 351 24.64 -5.89 9.81
C GLU A 351 25.53 -7.13 9.64
N GLN A 352 24.94 -8.33 9.65
CA GLN A 352 25.69 -9.60 9.72
C GLN A 352 26.11 -10.15 8.37
N ALA A 353 25.60 -9.60 7.26
CA ALA A 353 25.91 -10.07 5.90
C ALA A 353 26.38 -8.93 4.99
N PRO A 354 27.41 -8.13 5.33
CA PRO A 354 27.84 -6.97 4.54
C PRO A 354 28.15 -7.35 3.08
N GLU A 355 28.81 -8.49 2.86
CA GLU A 355 29.22 -9.02 1.55
C GLU A 355 28.06 -9.49 0.65
N LEU A 356 26.86 -9.72 1.21
CA LEU A 356 25.73 -10.19 0.42
C LEU A 356 25.19 -9.08 -0.49
N VAL A 357 24.96 -9.41 -1.78
CA VAL A 357 24.41 -8.46 -2.74
C VAL A 357 23.06 -7.92 -2.26
N LYS A 358 22.83 -6.60 -2.41
CA LYS A 358 21.61 -5.91 -1.95
C LYS A 358 20.32 -6.63 -2.35
N LYS A 359 20.26 -7.16 -3.58
CA LYS A 359 19.10 -7.89 -4.10
C LYS A 359 18.77 -9.15 -3.30
N ASP A 360 19.79 -9.86 -2.82
CA ASP A 360 19.61 -11.10 -2.05
C ASP A 360 19.22 -10.78 -0.60
N LYS A 361 19.78 -9.72 0.00
CA LYS A 361 19.33 -9.18 1.30
C LYS A 361 17.83 -8.82 1.24
N GLU A 362 17.44 -8.04 0.25
CA GLU A 362 16.03 -7.65 0.04
C GLU A 362 15.11 -8.85 -0.17
N LEU A 363 15.59 -9.89 -0.88
CA LEU A 363 14.84 -11.13 -1.08
C LEU A 363 14.61 -11.86 0.25
N ILE A 364 15.67 -12.03 1.06
CA ILE A 364 15.58 -12.67 2.39
C ILE A 364 14.56 -11.93 3.26
N ILE A 365 14.70 -10.61 3.36
CA ILE A 365 13.84 -9.73 4.18
C ILE A 365 12.38 -9.84 3.77
N ARG A 366 12.09 -9.75 2.45
CA ARG A 366 10.72 -9.88 1.92
C ARG A 366 10.15 -11.28 2.19
N LYS A 367 10.96 -12.34 2.02
CA LYS A 367 10.51 -13.71 2.26
C LYS A 367 10.24 -13.98 3.74
N ALA A 368 11.10 -13.50 4.64
CA ALA A 368 10.89 -13.56 6.09
C ALA A 368 9.58 -12.84 6.49
N ALA A 369 9.35 -11.63 5.98
CA ALA A 369 8.11 -10.89 6.21
C ALA A 369 6.86 -11.63 5.72
N THR A 370 6.91 -12.30 4.56
CA THR A 370 5.77 -13.11 4.07
C THR A 370 5.46 -14.33 4.93
N LEU A 371 6.37 -14.71 5.83
CA LEU A 371 6.25 -15.78 6.81
C LEU A 371 6.08 -15.23 8.23
N SER A 372 5.74 -13.94 8.37
CA SER A 372 5.48 -13.32 9.67
C SER A 372 6.67 -13.37 10.63
N ILE A 373 7.89 -13.42 10.08
CA ILE A 373 9.14 -13.39 10.82
C ILE A 373 9.66 -11.96 10.73
N TYR A 374 9.57 -11.23 11.85
CA TYR A 374 9.93 -9.82 11.96
C TYR A 374 11.15 -9.60 12.87
N GLY A 375 11.27 -10.39 13.93
CA GLY A 375 12.43 -10.41 14.83
C GLY A 375 13.35 -11.59 14.56
N VAL A 376 14.65 -11.42 14.77
CA VAL A 376 15.63 -12.51 14.60
C VAL A 376 15.45 -13.59 15.65
N LEU A 377 15.09 -13.21 16.88
CA LEU A 377 14.88 -14.15 17.98
C LEU A 377 13.73 -15.13 17.72
N GLN A 378 12.81 -14.82 16.80
CA GLN A 378 11.81 -15.78 16.34
C GLN A 378 12.43 -16.99 15.62
N LEU A 379 13.67 -16.89 15.14
CA LEU A 379 14.41 -17.95 14.44
C LEU A 379 15.19 -18.89 15.38
N LEU A 380 15.21 -18.60 16.67
CA LEU A 380 15.85 -19.41 17.70
C LEU A 380 14.80 -20.24 18.45
N ASN A 381 15.22 -21.40 18.95
CA ASN A 381 14.41 -22.19 19.88
C ASN A 381 14.32 -21.51 21.26
N TYR A 382 13.51 -22.09 22.14
CA TYR A 382 13.21 -21.53 23.46
C TYR A 382 14.44 -21.41 24.38
N ASP A 383 15.37 -22.35 24.27
CA ASP A 383 16.64 -22.38 25.02
C ASP A 383 17.78 -21.64 24.30
N ALA A 384 17.50 -20.95 23.19
CA ALA A 384 18.46 -20.23 22.36
C ALA A 384 19.70 -21.05 21.93
N SER A 385 19.61 -22.38 21.99
CA SER A 385 20.71 -23.30 21.70
C SER A 385 20.83 -23.62 20.22
N ASN A 386 19.70 -23.66 19.52
CA ASN A 386 19.61 -24.04 18.10
C ASN A 386 18.62 -23.14 17.35
N THR A 387 18.75 -23.16 16.02
CA THR A 387 17.79 -22.51 15.14
C THR A 387 16.56 -23.37 14.91
N ILE A 388 15.44 -22.71 14.61
CA ILE A 388 14.22 -23.41 14.21
C ILE A 388 14.37 -24.05 12.83
N THR A 389 13.58 -25.09 12.61
CA THR A 389 13.51 -25.80 11.34
C THR A 389 12.52 -25.15 10.37
N TRP A 390 12.69 -25.44 9.08
CA TRP A 390 11.75 -25.00 8.03
C TRP A 390 10.32 -25.55 8.27
N GLN A 391 10.22 -26.77 8.79
CA GLN A 391 8.93 -27.39 9.14
C GLN A 391 8.20 -26.54 10.18
N GLN A 392 8.89 -26.16 11.27
CA GLN A 392 8.32 -25.34 12.34
C GLN A 392 7.82 -23.98 11.83
N ILE A 393 8.57 -23.32 10.92
CA ILE A 393 8.12 -22.08 10.28
C ILE A 393 6.87 -22.29 9.43
N CYS A 394 6.80 -23.41 8.70
CA CYS A 394 5.63 -23.73 7.90
C CYS A 394 4.42 -23.98 8.79
N ASP A 395 4.57 -24.76 9.86
CA ASP A 395 3.51 -25.09 10.81
C ASP A 395 3.01 -23.82 11.51
N PHE A 396 3.93 -22.96 11.97
CA PHE A 396 3.60 -21.64 12.55
C PHE A 396 2.79 -20.75 11.61
N ASN A 397 3.05 -20.82 10.31
CA ASN A 397 2.33 -20.07 9.29
C ASN A 397 1.13 -20.82 8.71
N LYS A 398 0.78 -22.00 9.22
CA LYS A 398 -0.28 -22.87 8.71
C LYS A 398 -0.10 -23.17 7.20
N ARG A 399 1.14 -23.47 6.81
CA ARG A 399 1.55 -23.79 5.43
C ARG A 399 2.04 -25.22 5.31
N GLN A 400 1.84 -25.84 4.15
CA GLN A 400 2.42 -27.14 3.87
C GLN A 400 3.94 -27.03 3.65
N ALA A 401 4.71 -27.83 4.39
CA ALA A 401 6.17 -27.88 4.30
C ALA A 401 6.69 -28.81 3.18
N ARG A 402 6.00 -28.90 2.03
CA ARG A 402 6.40 -29.82 0.95
C ARG A 402 7.62 -29.30 0.21
N GLY A 403 8.64 -30.15 0.06
CA GLY A 403 9.82 -29.90 -0.77
C GLY A 403 11.10 -29.56 -0.01
N LYS A 404 12.14 -29.13 -0.74
CA LYS A 404 13.45 -28.79 -0.19
C LYS A 404 13.38 -27.45 0.56
N THR A 405 14.12 -27.34 1.67
CA THR A 405 14.33 -26.07 2.37
C THR A 405 14.81 -24.98 1.42
N LEU A 406 14.17 -23.82 1.49
CA LEU A 406 14.44 -22.71 0.58
C LEU A 406 15.82 -22.10 0.86
N LYS A 407 16.58 -21.83 -0.21
CA LYS A 407 17.96 -21.31 -0.13
C LYS A 407 18.10 -20.05 0.73
N TRP A 408 17.17 -19.10 0.58
CA TRP A 408 17.18 -17.85 1.36
C TRP A 408 17.07 -18.10 2.87
N PHE A 409 16.31 -19.14 3.27
CA PHE A 409 16.11 -19.49 4.67
C PHE A 409 17.36 -20.16 5.24
N THR A 410 18.01 -21.05 4.49
CA THR A 410 19.29 -21.65 4.88
C THR A 410 20.37 -20.60 5.08
N ILE A 411 20.45 -19.60 4.19
CA ILE A 411 21.39 -18.47 4.34
C ILE A 411 21.10 -17.70 5.62
N LEU A 412 19.84 -17.33 5.86
CA LEU A 412 19.43 -16.60 7.05
C LEU A 412 19.75 -17.35 8.34
N LEU A 413 19.46 -18.65 8.41
CA LEU A 413 19.80 -19.47 9.57
C LEU A 413 21.31 -19.62 9.77
N GLY A 414 22.09 -19.70 8.69
CA GLY A 414 23.55 -19.71 8.78
C GLY A 414 24.09 -18.44 9.43
N LEU A 415 23.55 -17.27 9.08
CA LEU A 415 23.90 -15.99 9.72
C LEU A 415 23.52 -15.98 11.21
N VAL A 416 22.33 -16.49 11.55
CA VAL A 416 21.87 -16.60 12.95
C VAL A 416 22.78 -17.52 13.76
N GLN A 417 23.21 -18.65 13.22
CA GLN A 417 24.09 -19.61 13.90
C GLN A 417 25.50 -19.06 14.14
N GLN A 418 25.98 -18.16 13.28
CA GLN A 418 27.29 -17.52 13.41
C GLN A 418 27.29 -16.37 14.41
N SER A 419 26.12 -15.84 14.78
CA SER A 419 26.00 -14.70 15.69
C SER A 419 25.99 -15.13 17.15
N THR A 420 27.05 -14.78 17.88
CA THR A 420 27.17 -15.07 19.33
C THR A 420 26.34 -14.12 20.20
N GLN A 421 26.11 -12.90 19.73
CA GLN A 421 25.41 -11.82 20.46
C GLN A 421 23.92 -12.12 20.72
N LEU A 422 23.30 -13.00 19.92
CA LEU A 422 21.87 -13.31 20.06
C LEU A 422 21.55 -14.07 21.36
N LYS A 423 22.50 -14.85 21.90
CA LYS A 423 22.34 -15.57 23.16
C LYS A 423 22.29 -14.60 24.35
N ASP A 424 23.10 -13.55 24.32
CA ASP A 424 23.14 -12.53 25.36
C ASP A 424 21.84 -11.71 25.41
N LEU A 425 21.25 -11.41 24.24
CA LEU A 425 19.94 -10.75 24.15
C LEU A 425 18.80 -11.58 24.77
N CYS A 426 18.90 -12.91 24.76
CA CYS A 426 17.92 -13.78 25.41
C CYS A 426 18.05 -13.72 26.94
N LYS A 427 19.28 -13.64 27.48
CA LYS A 427 19.55 -13.51 28.93
C LYS A 427 18.96 -12.20 29.50
N ILE A 428 19.19 -11.07 28.84
CA ILE A 428 18.72 -9.74 29.28
C ILE A 428 17.19 -9.65 29.33
N SER A 429 16.50 -10.32 28.40
CA SER A 429 15.03 -10.30 28.35
C SER A 429 14.38 -10.92 29.60
N VAL A 430 15.03 -11.91 30.21
CA VAL A 430 14.55 -12.61 31.42
C VAL A 430 14.70 -11.75 32.68
N GLU A 431 15.81 -11.02 32.80
CA GLU A 431 16.09 -10.13 33.94
C GLU A 431 15.11 -8.95 34.01
N SER A 432 14.67 -8.42 32.86
CA SER A 432 13.71 -7.31 32.79
C SER A 432 12.28 -7.67 33.27
N LEU A 433 11.95 -8.97 33.34
CA LEU A 433 10.62 -9.46 33.71
C LEU A 433 10.51 -9.90 35.18
N ASN A 434 11.63 -10.23 35.83
CA ASN A 434 11.67 -10.70 37.22
C ASN A 434 12.71 -9.92 38.05
N PRO A 435 12.43 -8.66 38.43
CA PRO A 435 13.37 -7.86 39.22
C PRO A 435 13.47 -8.29 40.71
N GLY A 436 12.86 -9.41 41.12
CA GLY A 436 12.63 -9.71 42.55
C GLY A 436 12.75 -11.18 42.99
N SER A 437 13.36 -12.07 42.23
CA SER A 437 13.60 -13.45 42.68
C SER A 437 15.06 -13.87 42.51
N GLU A 438 15.92 -13.39 43.41
CA GLU A 438 17.17 -14.08 43.70
C GLU A 438 16.85 -15.31 44.56
N SER A 439 16.92 -16.50 43.96
CA SER A 439 17.22 -17.70 44.72
C SER A 439 18.22 -18.53 43.94
N GLU A 440 19.39 -18.72 44.55
CA GLU A 440 20.52 -19.51 44.10
C GLU A 440 20.11 -20.90 43.64
N ARG A 441 20.28 -21.16 42.34
CA ARG A 441 20.84 -22.40 41.79
C ARG A 441 21.12 -22.19 40.30
N ASP A 442 22.41 -22.13 39.98
CA ASP A 442 22.96 -22.03 38.64
C ASP A 442 22.32 -22.97 37.64
N ARG A 443 21.57 -22.39 36.71
CA ARG A 443 21.72 -22.68 35.28
C ARG A 443 21.68 -21.36 34.54
N GLU A 444 22.71 -21.08 33.76
CA GLU A 444 22.74 -20.07 32.68
C GLU A 444 21.68 -20.38 31.60
N THR A 445 20.43 -20.53 31.97
CA THR A 445 19.36 -20.89 31.03
C THR A 445 18.90 -19.62 30.34
N SER A 446 19.45 -19.37 29.16
CA SER A 446 19.03 -18.27 28.29
C SER A 446 17.64 -18.60 27.75
N ILE A 447 16.59 -17.96 28.26
CA ILE A 447 15.21 -18.20 27.79
C ILE A 447 14.87 -17.20 26.70
N ASN A 448 14.54 -17.72 25.52
CA ASN A 448 14.06 -16.94 24.39
C ASN A 448 12.52 -16.85 24.40
N ILE A 449 11.99 -15.79 24.98
CA ILE A 449 10.54 -15.52 24.99
C ILE A 449 9.97 -15.20 23.60
N GLN A 450 10.82 -14.86 22.63
CA GLN A 450 10.43 -14.63 21.24
C GLN A 450 10.34 -15.90 20.39
N ALA A 451 10.74 -17.05 20.96
CA ALA A 451 10.63 -18.31 20.27
C ALA A 451 9.19 -18.54 19.80
N ILE A 452 9.06 -18.99 18.56
CA ILE A 452 7.78 -19.27 17.95
C ILE A 452 7.05 -20.37 18.74
N LYS A 453 5.79 -20.11 19.12
CA LYS A 453 4.94 -21.08 19.81
C LYS A 453 4.03 -21.79 18.81
N VAL A 454 4.06 -23.12 18.80
CA VAL A 454 3.24 -23.97 17.90
C VAL A 454 2.17 -24.72 18.73
N THR A 455 0.98 -24.91 18.15
CA THR A 455 -0.16 -25.58 18.80
C THR A 455 0.06 -27.10 18.86
N LYS A 456 -0.32 -27.72 19.99
CA LYS A 456 -0.13 -29.16 20.27
C LYS A 456 -0.95 -30.04 19.33
N GLU A 457 -0.31 -30.69 18.37
CA GLU A 457 -0.91 -31.81 17.62
C GLU A 457 -0.67 -33.13 18.37
N THR A 458 -1.69 -33.98 18.50
CA THR A 458 -1.53 -35.33 19.07
C THR A 458 -0.70 -36.19 18.12
N PRO A 459 0.31 -36.93 18.61
CA PRO A 459 1.10 -37.84 17.77
C PRO A 459 0.20 -38.82 17.03
N SER A 460 0.51 -39.10 15.77
CA SER A 460 -0.26 -40.05 14.98
C SER A 460 0.00 -41.47 15.48
N THR A 461 -1.03 -42.32 15.44
CA THR A 461 -0.94 -43.74 15.81
C THR A 461 -0.24 -44.59 14.75
N ASP A 462 0.13 -44.01 13.59
CA ASP A 462 0.84 -44.73 12.54
C ASP A 462 2.35 -44.84 12.81
N GLY A 463 3.00 -45.83 12.18
CA GLY A 463 4.41 -46.19 12.43
C GLY A 463 5.45 -45.17 11.95
N ARG A 464 5.07 -43.94 11.54
CA ARG A 464 6.02 -42.92 11.09
C ARG A 464 6.89 -42.42 12.26
N LYS A 465 8.20 -42.43 12.02
CA LYS A 465 9.26 -42.02 12.98
C LYS A 465 9.66 -40.54 12.86
N LYS A 466 9.05 -39.79 11.94
CA LYS A 466 9.29 -38.35 11.71
C LYS A 466 8.15 -37.49 12.26
N GLU A 467 7.65 -37.86 13.43
CA GLU A 467 6.65 -37.08 14.15
C GLU A 467 7.34 -36.35 15.31
N PHE A 468 6.85 -35.15 15.61
CA PHE A 468 7.31 -34.33 16.72
C PHE A 468 6.34 -34.47 17.89
N VAL A 469 6.85 -34.50 19.12
CA VAL A 469 6.04 -34.55 20.35
C VAL A 469 6.31 -33.32 21.18
N TYR A 470 5.28 -32.93 21.91
CA TYR A 470 5.27 -31.83 22.85
C TYR A 470 5.55 -32.38 24.25
N THR A 471 6.67 -32.00 24.86
CA THR A 471 7.00 -32.28 26.27
C THR A 471 6.79 -31.03 27.10
N GLN A 472 6.19 -31.19 28.27
CA GLN A 472 5.99 -30.11 29.23
C GLN A 472 7.21 -30.07 30.18
N GLN A 473 7.90 -28.93 30.24
CA GLN A 473 8.90 -28.63 31.26
C GLN A 473 8.54 -27.26 31.85
N ASP A 474 8.40 -27.20 33.18
CA ASP A 474 8.19 -25.98 33.96
C ASP A 474 7.13 -25.04 33.37
N HIS A 475 5.89 -25.53 33.33
CA HIS A 475 4.71 -24.82 32.79
C HIS A 475 4.80 -24.35 31.33
N THR A 476 5.85 -24.76 30.60
CA THR A 476 6.12 -24.37 29.21
C THR A 476 6.22 -25.61 28.31
N LEU A 477 5.70 -25.52 27.09
CA LEU A 477 5.66 -26.63 26.11
C LEU A 477 6.86 -26.55 25.16
N VAL A 478 7.68 -27.60 25.12
CA VAL A 478 8.88 -27.74 24.28
C VAL A 478 8.67 -28.88 23.27
N ILE A 479 9.21 -28.74 22.05
CA ILE A 479 9.08 -29.71 20.96
C ILE A 479 10.33 -30.59 20.87
N GLY A 480 10.17 -31.91 20.83
CA GLY A 480 11.23 -32.90 20.60
C GLY A 480 10.88 -33.88 19.47
N GLN A 481 11.90 -34.39 18.77
CA GLN A 481 11.72 -35.43 17.74
C GLN A 481 11.56 -36.82 18.40
N ILE A 482 10.62 -37.64 17.91
CA ILE A 482 10.50 -39.03 18.40
C ILE A 482 11.69 -39.86 17.94
N ASN A 483 12.56 -40.23 18.87
CA ASN A 483 13.67 -41.15 18.60
C ASN A 483 13.23 -42.63 18.55
N LYS A 484 12.16 -43.03 19.26
CA LYS A 484 11.63 -44.41 19.28
C LYS A 484 10.13 -44.44 19.65
N LYS A 485 9.27 -45.01 18.79
CA LYS A 485 7.88 -45.40 19.16
C LYS A 485 7.89 -46.87 19.61
N LYS A 486 7.44 -47.17 20.83
CA LYS A 486 7.20 -48.57 21.24
C LYS A 486 5.92 -49.07 20.55
N PRO A 487 5.92 -50.24 19.89
CA PRO A 487 4.70 -50.80 19.34
C PRO A 487 3.72 -51.15 20.48
N VAL A 488 2.43 -50.86 20.27
CA VAL A 488 1.34 -51.05 21.25
C VAL A 488 1.22 -52.52 21.72
N ARG A 489 1.85 -53.48 21.01
CA ARG A 489 1.86 -54.90 21.39
C ARG A 489 2.76 -55.27 22.58
N GLU A 490 3.63 -54.39 23.08
CA GLU A 490 4.56 -54.72 24.18
C GLU A 490 4.15 -54.19 25.57
N ILE A 491 3.00 -53.51 25.71
CA ILE A 491 2.58 -52.92 27.00
C ILE A 491 1.70 -53.90 27.83
N LEU A 492 1.31 -55.05 27.28
CA LEU A 492 0.44 -56.02 27.98
C LEU A 492 1.17 -57.12 28.78
N ASN A 493 2.52 -57.16 28.79
CA ASN A 493 3.26 -58.28 29.43
C ASN A 493 4.22 -57.86 30.56
N THR A 494 3.99 -56.76 31.28
CA THR A 494 4.87 -56.37 32.42
C THR A 494 4.15 -55.95 33.69
N THR A 495 2.97 -56.51 33.95
CA THR A 495 2.31 -56.40 35.26
C THR A 495 1.69 -57.75 35.63
N LEU A 496 2.53 -58.67 36.13
CA LEU A 496 2.15 -59.81 36.97
C LEU A 496 3.45 -60.51 37.44
N GLY A 497 3.82 -60.32 38.70
CA GLY A 497 4.97 -60.94 39.35
C GLY A 497 5.32 -60.19 40.62
N TYR A 498 4.95 -60.80 41.75
CA TYR A 498 5.11 -60.43 43.17
C TYR A 498 6.29 -59.52 43.56
#